data_AF-A0A5C6H9A1-F1
#
_entry.id   AF-A0A5C6H9A1-F1
#
_cell.length_a   1.000
_cell.length_b   1.000
_cell.length_c   1.000
_cell.angle_alpha   90.00
_cell.angle_beta   90.00
_cell.angle_gamma   90.00
#
_symmetry.space_group_name_H-M   'P 1'
#
loop_
_entity.id
_entity.type
_entity.pdbx_description
1 polymer ?
#
loop_
_entity_poly.entity_id
_entity_poly.type
_entity_poly.pdbx_seq_one_letter_code
_entity_poly.pdbx_strand_id
1 'polypeptide(L)'
;RKGSIIAMIKGTDVRTVSDVLLRLSRKRRFQVREITLDMASNMNRIARVCFPAAKQVVDRFHVQQLAFEAVQEMRIKARWEAIDKENIEISHAKACGAQYEPSVFENG
;
A
#
# COMPACT_ATOMS: atom_id res chain seq x y z
N ARG A 1 25.85 -8.74 -3.56
CA ARG A 1 26.87 -7.75 -3.10
C ARG A 1 27.20 -8.05 -1.65
N LYS A 2 28.45 -8.40 -1.31
CA LYS A 2 28.88 -8.44 0.10
C LYS A 2 28.90 -7.00 0.63
N GLY A 3 28.33 -6.76 1.81
CA GLY A 3 28.37 -5.45 2.49
C GLY A 3 27.16 -4.52 2.32
N SER A 4 26.04 -4.97 1.75
CA SER A 4 24.83 -4.13 1.60
C SER A 4 23.88 -4.18 2.80
N ILE A 5 24.03 -5.16 3.69
CA ILE A 5 23.21 -5.32 4.90
C ILE A 5 24.10 -5.07 6.12
N ILE A 6 23.68 -4.14 6.97
CA ILE A 6 24.39 -3.77 8.20
C ILE A 6 23.77 -4.39 9.46
N ALA A 7 22.50 -4.77 9.42
CA ALA A 7 21.78 -5.41 10.50
C ALA A 7 20.53 -6.13 9.98
N MET A 8 20.17 -7.23 10.64
CA MET A 8 18.85 -7.88 10.53
C MET A 8 18.30 -7.98 11.96
N ILE A 9 17.12 -7.42 12.19
CA ILE A 9 16.52 -7.29 13.53
C ILE A 9 15.13 -7.91 13.47
N LYS A 10 14.83 -8.81 14.40
CA LYS A 10 13.51 -9.44 14.47
C LYS A 10 12.51 -8.49 15.12
N GLY A 11 11.40 -8.23 14.43
CA GLY A 11 10.33 -7.35 14.91
C GLY A 11 10.62 -5.87 14.71
N THR A 12 9.69 -5.04 15.16
CA THR A 12 9.62 -3.60 14.86
C THR A 12 9.40 -2.73 16.11
N ASP A 13 9.67 -3.29 17.30
CA ASP A 13 9.63 -2.54 18.56
C ASP A 13 10.71 -1.45 18.55
N VAL A 14 10.31 -0.22 18.86
CA VAL A 14 11.16 0.96 18.75
C VAL A 14 12.42 0.82 19.60
N ARG A 15 12.29 0.35 20.85
CA ARG A 15 13.42 0.21 21.77
C ARG A 15 14.41 -0.81 21.22
N THR A 16 13.91 -1.99 20.89
CA THR A 16 14.72 -3.12 20.39
C THR A 16 15.51 -2.73 19.14
N VAL A 17 14.86 -2.09 18.16
CA VAL A 17 15.52 -1.69 16.91
C VAL A 17 16.50 -0.53 17.16
N SER A 18 16.11 0.46 17.96
CA SER A 18 16.99 1.58 18.28
C SER A 18 18.24 1.15 19.03
N ASP A 19 18.14 0.22 19.98
CA ASP A 19 19.29 -0.28 20.76
C ASP A 19 20.34 -0.95 19.88
N VAL A 20 19.92 -1.65 18.82
CA VAL A 20 20.84 -2.24 17.84
C VAL A 20 21.49 -1.16 16.98
N LEU A 21 20.69 -0.24 16.42
CA LEU A 21 21.18 0.79 15.51
C LEU A 21 22.05 1.84 16.21
N LEU A 22 21.81 2.13 17.50
CA LEU A 22 22.59 3.07 18.30
C LEU A 22 24.00 2.55 18.64
N ARG A 23 24.29 1.25 18.43
CA ARG A 23 25.67 0.72 18.46
C ARG A 23 26.54 1.29 17.34
N LEU A 24 25.93 1.81 16.27
CA LEU A 24 26.64 2.56 15.24
C LEU A 24 27.03 3.94 15.80
N SER A 25 28.28 4.33 15.58
CA SER A 25 28.78 5.62 16.02
C SER A 25 27.93 6.77 15.47
N ARG A 26 27.79 7.83 16.27
CA ARG A 26 27.04 9.03 15.88
C ARG A 26 27.50 9.56 14.51
N LYS A 27 28.81 9.58 14.26
CA LYS A 27 29.40 9.99 12.98
C LYS A 27 28.81 9.21 11.79
N ARG A 28 28.72 7.88 11.89
CA ARG A 28 28.14 7.05 10.81
C ARG A 28 26.65 7.28 10.63
N ARG A 29 25.91 7.40 11.73
CA ARG A 29 24.46 7.66 11.67
C ARG A 29 24.12 9.01 11.03
N PHE A 30 24.94 10.03 11.25
CA PHE A 30 24.81 11.35 10.63
C PHE A 30 25.26 11.40 9.17
N GLN A 31 25.93 10.37 8.66
CA GLN A 31 26.26 10.25 7.24
C GLN A 31 25.09 9.73 6.39
N VAL A 32 24.05 9.16 7.03
CA VAL A 32 22.86 8.69 6.33
C VAL A 32 22.08 9.89 5.79
N ARG A 33 21.89 9.93 4.48
CA ARG A 33 21.20 11.03 3.79
C ARG A 33 19.71 10.80 3.59
N GLU A 34 19.32 9.56 3.36
CA GLU A 34 17.94 9.19 3.08
C GLU A 34 17.64 7.81 3.67
N ILE A 35 16.42 7.66 4.17
CA ILE A 35 15.85 6.40 4.63
C ILE A 35 14.52 6.23 3.95
N THR A 36 14.36 5.09 3.31
CA THR A 36 13.05 4.61 2.85
C THR A 36 12.46 3.71 3.93
N LEU A 37 11.25 4.00 4.37
CA LEU A 37 10.56 3.25 5.43
C LEU A 37 9.11 2.97 5.05
N ASP A 38 8.54 1.94 5.67
CA ASP A 38 7.10 1.71 5.63
C ASP A 38 6.33 2.87 6.29
N MET A 39 5.00 2.87 6.15
CA MET A 39 4.13 3.89 6.72
C MET A 39 3.83 3.69 8.22
N ALA A 40 4.48 2.73 8.90
CA ALA A 40 4.21 2.45 10.29
C ALA A 40 4.83 3.51 11.23
N SER A 41 4.10 3.84 12.29
CA SER A 41 4.49 4.91 13.23
C SER A 41 5.77 4.60 14.02
N ASN A 42 6.03 3.32 14.28
CA ASN A 42 7.26 2.83 14.91
C ASN A 42 8.51 3.07 14.04
N MET A 43 8.44 2.81 12.73
CA MET A 43 9.56 3.06 11.81
C MET A 43 9.93 4.53 11.75
N ASN A 44 8.93 5.42 11.70
CA ASN A 44 9.15 6.87 11.77
C ASN A 44 9.90 7.27 13.05
N ARG A 45 9.52 6.69 14.19
CA ARG A 45 10.19 6.98 15.48
C ARG A 45 11.63 6.47 15.49
N ILE A 46 11.87 5.25 14.99
CA ILE A 46 13.22 4.67 14.86
C ILE A 46 14.10 5.56 13.98
N ALA A 47 13.61 5.97 12.81
CA ALA A 47 14.36 6.80 11.87
C ALA A 47 14.80 8.13 12.51
N ARG A 48 13.89 8.81 13.23
CA ARG A 48 14.19 10.08 13.92
C ARG A 48 15.23 9.92 15.03
N VAL A 49 15.16 8.84 15.81
CA VAL A 49 16.10 8.59 16.91
C VAL A 49 17.49 8.18 16.38
N CYS A 50 17.51 7.23 15.44
CA CYS A 50 18.74 6.61 15.00
C CYS A 50 19.44 7.42 13.91
N PHE A 51 18.72 8.11 13.03
CA PHE A 51 19.28 8.80 11.86
C PHE A 51 18.69 10.21 11.70
N PRO A 52 18.93 11.11 12.66
CA PRO A 52 18.24 12.40 12.75
C PRO A 52 18.50 13.35 11.57
N ALA A 53 19.58 13.15 10.82
CA ALA A 53 19.94 13.98 9.67
C ALA A 53 19.40 13.44 8.33
N ALA A 54 18.81 12.24 8.33
CA ALA A 54 18.35 11.60 7.11
C ALA A 54 16.95 12.09 6.70
N LYS A 55 16.76 12.31 5.39
CA LYS A 55 15.44 12.52 4.79
C LYS A 55 14.64 11.22 4.89
N GLN A 56 13.42 11.30 5.40
CA GLN A 56 12.49 10.18 5.47
C GLN A 56 11.63 10.16 4.21
N VAL A 57 11.64 9.03 3.51
CA VAL A 57 10.86 8.80 2.28
C VAL A 57 9.98 7.57 2.50
N VAL A 58 8.73 7.67 2.09
CA VAL A 58 7.79 6.54 2.17
C VAL A 58 8.14 5.50 1.11
N ASP A 59 8.11 4.23 1.49
CA ASP A 59 8.29 3.12 0.57
C ASP A 59 7.21 3.12 -0.53
N ARG A 60 7.67 3.07 -1.79
CA ARG A 60 6.83 3.12 -2.98
C ARG A 60 5.81 1.98 -3.03
N PHE A 61 6.14 0.80 -2.51
CA PHE A 61 5.23 -0.35 -2.56
C PHE A 61 3.99 -0.12 -1.71
N HIS A 62 4.13 0.54 -0.56
CA HIS A 62 3.01 0.87 0.31
C HIS A 62 2.07 1.89 -0.35
N VAL A 63 2.61 2.92 -1.02
CA VAL A 63 1.82 3.91 -1.76
C VAL A 63 1.10 3.26 -2.95
N GLN A 64 1.81 2.40 -3.69
CA GLN A 64 1.23 1.68 -4.83
C GLN A 64 0.12 0.73 -4.39
N GLN A 65 0.31 0.01 -3.28
CA GLN A 65 -0.71 -0.85 -2.72
C GLN A 65 -1.96 -0.06 -2.31
N LEU A 66 -1.80 1.05 -1.59
CA LEU A 66 -2.92 1.90 -1.16
C LEU A 66 -3.72 2.44 -2.36
N ALA A 67 -3.02 2.94 -3.38
CA ALA A 67 -3.66 3.43 -4.60
C ALA A 67 -4.39 2.31 -5.35
N PHE A 68 -3.77 1.13 -5.43
CA PHE A 68 -4.38 -0.03 -6.07
C PHE A 68 -5.65 -0.46 -5.33
N GLU A 69 -5.60 -0.63 -4.01
CA GLU A 69 -6.74 -0.99 -3.17
C GLU A 69 -7.93 -0.04 -3.38
N ALA A 70 -7.68 1.28 -3.36
CA ALA A 70 -8.73 2.28 -3.60
C ALA A 70 -9.38 2.14 -5.00
N VAL A 71 -8.56 1.93 -6.05
CA VAL A 71 -9.09 1.73 -7.41
C VAL A 71 -9.86 0.40 -7.52
N GLN A 72 -9.39 -0.65 -6.85
CA GLN A 72 -10.10 -1.93 -6.83
C GLN A 72 -11.46 -1.82 -6.16
N GLU A 73 -11.56 -1.11 -5.03
CA GLU A 73 -12.81 -0.89 -4.32
C GLU A 73 -13.84 -0.18 -5.21
N MET A 74 -13.43 0.91 -5.87
CA MET A 74 -14.29 1.62 -6.83
C MET A 74 -14.74 0.72 -7.98
N ARG A 75 -13.83 -0.09 -8.55
CA ARG A 75 -14.16 -1.02 -9.63
C ARG A 75 -15.15 -2.09 -9.18
N ILE A 76 -14.97 -2.64 -7.97
CA ILE A 76 -15.87 -3.65 -7.40
C ILE A 76 -17.26 -3.05 -7.23
N LYS A 77 -17.36 -1.83 -6.68
CA LYS A 77 -18.65 -1.13 -6.54
C LYS A 77 -19.35 -0.92 -7.88
N ALA A 78 -18.65 -0.38 -8.87
CA ALA A 78 -19.20 -0.17 -10.22
C ALA A 78 -19.66 -1.49 -10.86
N ARG A 79 -18.93 -2.59 -10.63
CA ARG A 79 -19.32 -3.91 -11.11
C ARG A 79 -20.61 -4.41 -10.45
N TRP A 80 -20.77 -4.23 -9.14
CA TRP A 80 -22.01 -4.58 -8.44
C TRP A 80 -23.19 -3.77 -8.96
N GLU A 81 -23.04 -2.47 -9.16
CA GLU A 81 -24.09 -1.62 -9.72
C GLU A 81 -24.50 -2.07 -11.14
N ALA A 82 -23.55 -2.47 -11.98
CA ALA A 82 -23.84 -3.01 -13.30
C ALA A 82 -24.62 -4.33 -13.25
N ILE A 83 -24.23 -5.25 -12.35
CA ILE A 83 -24.91 -6.53 -12.14
C ILE A 83 -26.34 -6.31 -11.62
N ASP A 84 -26.53 -5.40 -10.66
CA ASP A 84 -27.85 -5.09 -10.11
C ASP A 84 -28.78 -4.50 -11.17
N LYS A 85 -28.27 -3.60 -12.01
CA LYS A 85 -29.02 -3.05 -13.14
C LYS A 85 -29.42 -4.13 -14.15
N GLU A 86 -28.49 -4.98 -14.55
CA GLU A 86 -28.76 -6.11 -15.44
C GLU A 86 -29.83 -7.06 -14.86
N ASN A 87 -29.75 -7.36 -13.56
CA ASN A 87 -30.75 -8.19 -12.88
C ASN A 87 -32.16 -7.57 -12.91
N ILE A 88 -32.26 -6.25 -12.74
CA ILE A 88 -33.53 -5.52 -12.85
C ILE A 88 -34.08 -5.60 -14.28
N GLU A 89 -33.24 -5.38 -15.29
CA GLU A 89 -33.63 -5.43 -16.70
C GLU A 89 -34.09 -6.83 -17.12
N ILE A 90 -33.37 -7.88 -16.70
CA ILE A 90 -33.77 -9.28 -16.90
C ILE A 90 -35.13 -9.56 -16.26
N SER A 91 -35.32 -9.10 -15.02
CA SER A 91 -36.58 -9.32 -14.29
C SER A 91 -37.76 -8.62 -14.97
N HIS A 92 -37.54 -7.39 -15.45
CA HIS A 92 -38.52 -6.62 -16.20
C HIS A 92 -38.86 -7.29 -17.54
N ALA A 93 -37.86 -7.71 -18.33
CA ALA A 93 -38.08 -8.41 -19.60
C ALA A 93 -38.92 -9.68 -19.42
N LYS A 94 -38.59 -10.49 -18.39
CA LYS A 94 -39.37 -11.67 -18.02
C LYS A 94 -40.82 -11.33 -17.66
N ALA A 95 -41.05 -10.26 -16.88
CA ALA A 95 -42.39 -9.82 -16.51
C ALA A 95 -43.23 -9.36 -17.72
N CYS A 96 -42.59 -8.75 -18.72
CA CYS A 96 -43.22 -8.32 -19.96
C CYS A 96 -43.33 -9.41 -21.04
N GLY A 97 -42.82 -10.63 -20.79
CA GLY A 97 -42.78 -11.70 -21.78
C GLY A 97 -41.78 -11.46 -22.93
N ALA A 98 -40.85 -10.54 -22.78
CA ALA A 98 -39.79 -10.24 -23.74
C ALA A 98 -38.47 -10.95 -23.37
N GLN A 99 -37.58 -11.14 -24.35
CA GLN A 99 -36.21 -11.57 -24.07
C GLN A 99 -35.34 -10.36 -23.69
N TYR A 100 -34.40 -10.58 -22.77
CA TYR A 100 -33.39 -9.59 -22.42
C TYR A 100 -32.25 -9.61 -23.45
N GLU A 101 -31.88 -8.43 -23.95
CA GLU A 101 -30.72 -8.22 -24.81
C GLU A 101 -29.68 -7.38 -24.06
N PRO A 102 -28.48 -7.92 -23.79
CA PRO A 102 -27.45 -7.19 -23.06
C PRO A 102 -26.83 -6.08 -23.91
N SER A 103 -26.54 -4.93 -23.28
CA SER A 103 -25.79 -3.85 -23.91
C SER A 103 -24.33 -4.24 -24.10
N VAL A 104 -23.86 -4.26 -25.35
CA VAL A 104 -22.46 -4.52 -25.72
C VAL A 104 -21.73 -3.19 -25.89
N PHE A 105 -20.60 -3.02 -25.20
CA PHE A 105 -19.73 -1.86 -25.34
C PHE A 105 -18.65 -2.10 -26.41
N GLU A 106 -18.10 -1.04 -26.98
CA GLU A 106 -17.10 -1.13 -28.07
C GLU A 106 -15.83 -1.89 -27.70
N ASN A 107 -15.56 -2.03 -26.40
CA ASN A 107 -14.37 -2.69 -25.86
C ASN A 107 -14.52 -4.19 -25.59
N GLY A 108 -15.64 -4.80 -25.97
CA GLY A 108 -15.92 -6.23 -25.77
C GLY A 108 -15.92 -6.63 -24.29
#